data_AF-A0A6J7KR26-F1
#
_entry.id   AF-A0A6J7KR26-F1
#
_cell.length_a   1.000
_cell.length_b   1.000
_cell.length_c   1.000
_cell.angle_alpha   90.00
_cell.angle_beta   90.00
_cell.angle_gamma   90.00
#
_symmetry.space_group_name_H-M   'P 1'
#
loop_
_entity.id
_entity.type
_entity.pdbx_description
1 polymer ?
#
loop_
_entity_poly.entity_id
_entity_poly.type
_entity_poly.pdbx_seq_one_letter_code
_entity_poly.pdbx_strand_id
1 'polypeptide(L)' 'MKAVAAGADAVMAGRAYLYALGAAGEFGVDTLLGWWREDMRRTMSLIGAASIAELDRSFITQ' A
#
# COMPACT_ATOMS: atom_id res chain seq x y z
N MET A 1 -4.75 0.52 1.27
CA MET A 1 -5.85 1.45 0.98
C MET A 1 -7.07 1.22 1.85
N LYS A 2 -7.72 0.05 1.80
CA LYS A 2 -8.93 -0.24 2.61
C LYS A 2 -8.75 0.01 4.12
N ALA A 3 -7.63 -0.41 4.71
CA ALA A 3 -7.36 -0.15 6.13
C ALA A 3 -7.27 1.35 6.45
N VAL A 4 -6.63 2.13 5.57
CA VAL A 4 -6.53 3.59 5.72
C VAL A 4 -7.89 4.25 5.55
N ALA A 5 -8.63 3.89 4.50
CA ALA A 5 -10.00 4.30 4.28
C ALA A 5 -10.95 3.92 5.44
N ALA A 6 -10.63 2.87 6.21
CA ALA A 6 -11.40 2.47 7.40
C ALA A 6 -11.07 3.31 8.64
N GLY A 7 -10.01 4.13 8.60
CA GLY A 7 -9.57 5.04 9.64
C GLY A 7 -8.18 4.77 10.22
N ALA A 8 -7.36 3.90 9.61
CA ALA A 8 -5.99 3.67 10.08
C ALA A 8 -5.01 4.72 9.51
N ASP A 9 -4.14 5.28 10.34
CA ASP A 9 -3.10 6.20 9.87
C ASP A 9 -2.00 5.50 9.06
N ALA A 10 -1.71 4.24 9.40
CA ALA A 10 -0.71 3.41 8.73
C ALA A 10 -0.98 1.92 8.95
N VAL A 11 -0.34 1.07 8.13
CA VAL A 11 -0.34 -0.39 8.29
C VAL A 11 1.08 -0.93 8.17
N MET A 12 1.37 -2.01 8.89
CA MET A 12 2.62 -2.76 8.77
C MET A 12 2.42 -4.08 8.04
N ALA A 13 3.47 -4.51 7.34
CA ALA A 13 3.50 -5.79 6.65
C ALA A 13 4.76 -6.58 7.06
N GLY A 14 4.56 -7.61 7.89
CA GLY A 14 5.68 -8.39 8.45
C GLY A 14 6.27 -9.40 7.47
N ARG A 15 5.50 -10.44 7.10
CA ARG A 15 6.03 -11.56 6.29
C ARG A 15 6.49 -11.15 4.89
N ALA A 16 5.83 -10.17 4.28
CA ALA A 16 6.19 -9.72 2.94
C ALA A 16 7.64 -9.22 2.87
N TYR A 17 8.06 -8.41 3.84
CA TYR A 17 9.44 -7.96 3.98
C TYR A 17 10.41 -9.15 4.13
N LEU A 18 10.08 -10.13 4.98
CA LEU A 18 10.94 -11.31 5.19
C LEU A 18 11.08 -12.16 3.93
N TYR A 19 10.01 -12.31 3.14
CA TYR A 19 10.06 -13.05 1.89
C TYR A 19 10.90 -12.32 0.84
N ALA A 20 10.76 -11.01 0.72
CA ALA A 20 11.58 -10.21 -0.17
C ALA A 20 13.06 -10.26 0.21
N LEU A 21 13.35 -10.14 1.51
CA LEU A 21 14.69 -10.26 2.07
C LEU A 21 15.30 -11.63 1.81
N GLY A 22 14.53 -12.71 2.00
CA GLY A 22 14.99 -14.07 1.72
C GLY A 22 15.20 -14.35 0.23
N ALA A 23 14.44 -13.70 -0.66
CA ALA A 23 14.51 -13.94 -2.10
C ALA A 23 15.67 -13.21 -2.79
N ALA A 24 15.95 -11.97 -2.41
CA ALA A 24 16.96 -11.14 -3.08
C ALA A 24 17.68 -10.14 -2.15
N GLY A 25 17.70 -10.40 -0.83
CA GLY A 25 18.35 -9.52 0.13
C GLY A 25 17.72 -8.13 0.18
N GLU A 26 18.56 -7.13 0.43
CA GLU A 26 18.18 -5.71 0.44
C GLU A 26 17.50 -5.27 -0.86
N PHE A 27 18.03 -5.67 -2.01
CA PHE A 27 17.45 -5.35 -3.32
C PHE A 27 16.01 -5.85 -3.46
N GLY A 28 15.72 -7.05 -2.92
CA GLY A 28 14.36 -7.59 -2.89
C GLY A 28 13.40 -6.73 -2.08
N VAL A 29 13.85 -6.27 -0.91
CA VAL A 29 13.08 -5.37 -0.04
C VAL A 29 12.80 -4.03 -0.75
N ASP A 30 13.81 -3.41 -1.34
CA ASP A 30 13.66 -2.15 -2.07
C ASP A 30 12.67 -2.28 -3.23
N THR A 31 12.77 -3.39 -3.96
CA THR A 31 11.85 -3.71 -5.05
C THR A 31 10.41 -3.85 -4.55
N LEU A 32 10.19 -4.58 -3.45
CA LEU A 32 8.87 -4.74 -2.84
C LEU A 32 8.27 -3.39 -2.42
N LEU A 33 9.05 -2.55 -1.75
CA LEU A 33 8.62 -1.22 -1.31
C LEU A 33 8.29 -0.31 -2.50
N GLY A 34 9.08 -0.38 -3.57
CA GLY A 34 8.81 0.32 -4.82
C GLY A 34 7.50 -0.12 -5.47
N TRP A 35 7.24 -1.43 -5.54
CA TRP A 35 5.99 -1.96 -6.07
C TRP A 35 4.78 -1.54 -5.25
N TRP A 36 4.85 -1.57 -3.92
CA TRP A 36 3.76 -1.08 -3.08
C TRP A 36 3.46 0.39 -3.30
N ARG A 37 4.49 1.23 -3.40
CA ARG A 37 4.29 2.66 -3.67
C ARG A 37 3.57 2.89 -5.00
N GLU A 38 4.00 2.21 -6.06
CA GLU A 38 3.37 2.34 -7.38
C GLU A 38 1.95 1.76 -7.39
N ASP A 39 1.73 0.63 -6.72
CA ASP A 39 0.40 0.02 -6.64
C ASP A 39 -0.58 0.86 -5.83
N MET A 40 -0.12 1.51 -4.76
CA MET A 40 -0.90 2.50 -4.02
C MET A 40 -1.28 3.68 -4.92
N ARG A 41 -0.31 4.28 -5.63
CA ARG A 41 -0.55 5.40 -6.55
C ARG A 41 -1.52 5.03 -7.66
N ARG A 42 -1.36 3.83 -8.24
CA ARG A 42 -2.26 3.29 -9.25
C ARG A 42 -3.67 3.11 -8.72
N THR A 43 -3.82 2.50 -7.55
CA THR A 43 -5.12 2.30 -6.91
C THR A 43 -5.82 3.64 -6.62
N MET A 44 -5.10 4.61 -6.06
CA MET A 44 -5.59 5.97 -5.85
C MET A 44 -6.09 6.61 -7.14
N SER A 45 -5.31 6.48 -8.22
CA SER A 45 -5.67 7.02 -9.53
C SER A 45 -6.93 6.38 -10.10
N LEU A 46 -7.11 5.06 -9.88
CA LEU A 46 -8.28 4.32 -10.36
C LEU A 46 -9.57 4.68 -9.63
N ILE A 47 -9.48 4.96 -8.32
CA ILE A 47 -10.65 5.34 -7.50
C ILE A 47 -10.87 6.87 -7.46
N GLY A 48 -10.00 7.65 -8.11
CA GLY A 48 -10.13 9.11 -8.17
C GLY A 48 -9.71 9.85 -6.89
N ALA A 49 -8.89 9.23 -6.03
CA ALA A 49 -8.32 9.89 -4.86
C ALA A 49 -6.98 10.55 -5.22
N ALA A 50 -6.87 11.87 -5.09
CA ALA A 50 -5.65 12.62 -5.38
C ALA A 50 -4.64 12.58 -4.22
N SER A 51 -5.11 12.31 -2.99
CA SER A 51 -4.27 12.24 -1.80
C SER A 51 -4.72 11.13 -0.84
N ILE A 52 -3.83 10.73 0.09
CA ILE A 52 -4.16 9.74 1.13
C ILE A 52 -5.25 10.30 2.07
N ALA A 53 -5.30 11.62 2.26
CA ALA A 53 -6.29 12.29 3.10
C ALA A 53 -7.73 12.22 2.53
N GLU A 54 -7.87 11.97 1.23
CA GLU A 54 -9.17 11.78 0.59
C GLU A 54 -9.71 10.35 0.76
N LEU A 55 -8.94 9.43 1.33
CA LEU A 55 -9.38 8.05 1.53
C LEU A 55 -10.31 7.96 2.75
N ASP A 56 -11.60 7.78 2.48
CA ASP A 56 -12.62 7.55 3.52
C ASP A 56 -13.41 6.25 3.28
N ARG A 57 -14.38 5.98 4.17
CA ARG A 57 -15.18 4.75 4.14
C ARG A 57 -16.04 4.59 2.89
N SER A 58 -16.30 5.64 2.11
CA SER A 58 -17.10 5.55 0.88
C SER A 58 -16.45 4.59 -0.15
N PHE A 59 -15.12 4.48 -0.15
CA PHE A 59 -14.36 3.58 -1.03
C PHE A 59 -14.39 2.10 -0.63
N ILE A 60 -14.97 1.75 0.51
CA ILE A 60 -15.00 0.36 1.03
C ILE A 60 -16.36 -0.29 0.82
N THR A 61 -17.43 0.51 0.74
CA THR A 61 -18.83 0.02 0.69
C THR A 61 -19.41 -0.03 -0.72
N GLN A 62 -18.66 0.43 -1.73
CA GLN A 62 -19.00 0.17 -3.15
C GLN A 62 -18.82 -1.29 -3.54
#